data_AF-A0A7S2JYU0-F1
#
_entry.id   AF-A0A7S2JYU0-F1
#
_cell.length_a   1.000
_cell.length_b   1.000
_cell.length_c   1.000
_cell.angle_alpha   90.00
_cell.angle_beta   90.00
_cell.angle_gamma   90.00
#
_symmetry.space_group_name_H-M   'P 1'
#
loop_
_entity.id
_entity.type
_entity.pdbx_description
1 polymer ?
#
loop_
_entity_poly.entity_id
_entity_poly.type
_entity_poly.pdbx_seq_one_letter_code
_entity_poly.pdbx_strand_id
1 'polypeptide(L)'
;RARCARAARRRGVGRGHRPEPRERRRRRPPRVEAPPTMKRVVENRLMHRREAEAKEMSIKRMLVQNNIFVGHGTSAARVENKRRARSEAAERRELMMDFQNVQAEQDKARRKNISAMEDTLAEELSRRKAANTRQEMDRRRICDGSEELRALKERLHMAKVNKERAQQLLEIGKREHMDRQKDQVIAEHMENERLQHIELAHKLDIEKLKQRERVKVINQQQIAMKEAQREEAMQEYLQERAQVAELVDKIAKEDEAEQKARADKQEETKIALRKFMVDQKETQLALEKQEQDEFRRIEEYAEHKRQQEEKAAAEKAEKEREKTRVLNAMLGKMEARSKEAQEFEQLRNDLHLEELEAEGRRREEMQMRKKLEDKEEMKNAYVYQMQQKIEKQEKFKREEDAMKEELMKKFAEDDRIEQMNEHKRRMKVEAHKREAERLVQLRREKFDQERQAERDQLTAQEEQEGARQVIIEQERRRLLQEHAKDLADFLPKGTLESKADYDLMFQPKSACA
;
A
#
# COMPACT_ATOMS: atom_id res chain seq x y z
N ARG A 1 -8.59 -58.95 91.67
CA ARG A 1 -9.78 -58.27 92.26
C ARG A 1 -10.94 -59.27 92.12
N ALA A 2 -11.32 -59.98 93.18
CA ALA A 2 -12.29 -59.57 94.23
C ALA A 2 -13.75 -59.66 93.73
N ARG A 3 -14.54 -60.65 94.20
CA ARG A 3 -15.65 -60.53 95.20
C ARG A 3 -17.01 -60.14 94.54
N CYS A 4 -18.21 -60.54 94.98
CA CYS A 4 -18.67 -61.50 96.01
C CYS A 4 -20.20 -61.77 95.87
N ALA A 5 -20.71 -62.84 96.52
CA ALA A 5 -22.05 -62.92 97.17
C ALA A 5 -23.37 -62.86 96.32
N ARG A 6 -24.54 -63.42 96.73
CA ARG A 6 -24.92 -64.60 97.58
C ARG A 6 -26.47 -64.77 97.55
N ALA A 7 -26.99 -66.00 97.75
CA ALA A 7 -28.30 -66.33 98.41
C ALA A 7 -29.65 -65.95 97.72
N ALA A 8 -30.81 -66.63 97.91
CA ALA A 8 -31.13 -67.94 98.54
C ALA A 8 -32.60 -68.45 98.32
N ARG A 9 -32.75 -69.80 98.24
CA ARG A 9 -33.78 -70.72 98.83
C ARG A 9 -35.31 -70.65 98.52
N ARG A 10 -35.87 -71.82 98.13
CA ARG A 10 -36.95 -72.68 98.76
C ARG A 10 -37.77 -73.44 97.66
N ARG A 11 -38.47 -74.58 97.88
CA ARG A 11 -38.22 -75.87 98.57
C ARG A 11 -39.42 -76.84 98.31
N GLY A 12 -39.21 -78.17 98.26
CA GLY A 12 -40.26 -79.23 98.22
C GLY A 12 -40.55 -79.77 96.80
N VAL A 13 -40.49 -81.06 96.43
CA VAL A 13 -40.48 -82.40 97.08
C VAL A 13 -41.85 -82.96 97.49
N GLY A 14 -42.25 -84.08 96.85
CA GLY A 14 -43.35 -84.95 97.26
C GLY A 14 -43.34 -86.30 96.50
N ARG A 15 -42.99 -87.40 97.19
CA ARG A 15 -43.19 -88.80 96.73
C ARG A 15 -44.39 -89.40 97.50
N GLY A 16 -45.04 -90.42 96.96
CA GLY A 16 -46.05 -91.23 97.65
C GLY A 16 -46.06 -92.68 97.15
N HIS A 17 -46.23 -93.65 98.06
CA HIS A 17 -46.09 -95.10 97.80
C HIS A 17 -47.43 -95.86 97.92
N ARG A 18 -47.53 -96.97 97.16
CA ARG A 18 -47.99 -98.35 97.52
C ARG A 18 -48.92 -98.54 98.76
N PRO A 19 -49.85 -99.51 98.70
CA PRO A 19 -49.48 -100.85 99.22
C PRO A 19 -49.91 -102.08 98.37
N GLU A 20 -49.20 -103.17 98.64
CA GLU A 20 -49.51 -104.59 98.35
C GLU A 20 -50.51 -105.14 99.42
N PRO A 21 -51.09 -106.38 99.37
CA PRO A 21 -50.37 -107.64 99.12
C PRO A 21 -51.13 -108.81 98.41
N ARG A 22 -50.36 -109.88 98.15
CA ARG A 22 -50.61 -111.35 98.28
C ARG A 22 -52.07 -111.82 98.49
N GLU A 23 -52.57 -112.95 97.96
CA GLU A 23 -51.86 -114.24 97.75
C GLU A 23 -52.60 -115.24 96.81
N ARG A 24 -51.85 -116.28 96.39
CA ARG A 24 -52.15 -117.47 95.58
C ARG A 24 -53.58 -118.08 95.65
N ARG A 25 -54.13 -118.53 94.50
CA ARG A 25 -54.36 -119.97 94.11
C ARG A 25 -55.07 -120.09 92.74
N ARG A 26 -55.21 -121.32 92.19
CA ARG A 26 -55.52 -121.63 90.77
C ARG A 26 -56.95 -122.20 90.54
N ARG A 27 -57.48 -122.03 89.30
CA ARG A 27 -58.36 -122.90 88.46
C ARG A 27 -59.87 -122.56 88.22
N ARG A 28 -60.21 -122.50 86.90
CA ARG A 28 -61.44 -122.90 86.15
C ARG A 28 -62.64 -121.89 85.95
N PRO A 29 -63.48 -122.06 84.89
CA PRO A 29 -64.41 -121.01 84.34
C PRO A 29 -65.93 -121.19 84.69
N PRO A 30 -66.84 -120.23 84.33
CA PRO A 30 -68.23 -120.13 84.86
C PRO A 30 -69.44 -120.33 83.88
N ARG A 31 -70.69 -120.25 84.42
CA ARG A 31 -72.04 -120.21 83.77
C ARG A 31 -72.91 -118.96 84.23
N VAL A 32 -74.25 -118.86 83.97
CA VAL A 32 -75.07 -117.66 83.54
C VAL A 32 -76.38 -117.31 84.37
N GLU A 33 -77.04 -116.09 84.29
CA GLU A 33 -78.51 -115.73 84.60
C GLU A 33 -79.08 -114.26 84.16
N ALA A 34 -80.32 -113.71 84.53
CA ALA A 34 -81.40 -112.95 83.70
C ALA A 34 -82.04 -111.45 84.00
N PRO A 35 -83.08 -110.84 83.25
CA PRO A 35 -83.51 -109.34 83.14
C PRO A 35 -85.05 -108.76 83.23
N PRO A 36 -85.42 -107.40 83.02
CA PRO A 36 -86.73 -106.62 83.32
C PRO A 36 -87.52 -105.63 82.27
N THR A 37 -88.35 -104.57 82.65
CA THR A 37 -89.56 -103.90 81.94
C THR A 37 -89.67 -102.36 81.45
N MET A 38 -90.89 -101.75 81.19
CA MET A 38 -91.30 -100.78 80.10
C MET A 38 -91.48 -99.22 80.27
N LYS A 39 -92.01 -98.60 81.37
CA LYS A 39 -92.35 -97.13 81.41
C LYS A 39 -91.16 -96.19 81.08
N ARG A 40 -89.95 -96.71 81.36
CA ARG A 40 -88.63 -96.16 81.01
C ARG A 40 -88.47 -95.83 79.52
N VAL A 41 -89.20 -96.47 78.61
CA VAL A 41 -88.97 -96.35 77.16
C VAL A 41 -89.25 -94.95 76.60
N VAL A 42 -90.24 -94.21 77.09
CA VAL A 42 -90.55 -92.86 76.59
C VAL A 42 -89.60 -91.80 77.15
N GLU A 43 -89.31 -91.88 78.46
CA GLU A 43 -88.29 -91.04 79.10
C GLU A 43 -86.92 -91.24 78.45
N ASN A 44 -86.54 -92.50 78.18
CA ASN A 44 -85.31 -92.83 77.45
C ASN A 44 -85.30 -92.24 76.03
N ARG A 45 -86.42 -92.14 75.31
CA ARG A 45 -86.47 -91.50 73.98
C ARG A 45 -86.27 -89.98 74.04
N LEU A 46 -86.86 -89.31 75.02
CA LEU A 46 -86.68 -87.85 75.22
C LEU A 46 -85.27 -87.53 75.73
N MET A 47 -84.73 -88.35 76.63
CA MET A 47 -83.34 -88.28 77.07
C MET A 47 -82.39 -88.52 75.89
N HIS A 48 -82.60 -89.55 75.07
CA HIS A 48 -81.77 -89.80 73.88
C HIS A 48 -81.84 -88.67 72.84
N ARG A 49 -82.97 -87.97 72.65
CA ARG A 49 -83.01 -86.76 71.81
C ARG A 49 -82.19 -85.62 72.41
N ARG A 50 -82.34 -85.32 73.70
CA ARG A 50 -81.54 -84.29 74.39
C ARG A 50 -80.04 -84.64 74.40
N GLU A 51 -79.70 -85.90 74.57
CA GLU A 51 -78.34 -86.42 74.45
C GLU A 51 -77.81 -86.28 73.02
N ALA A 52 -78.63 -86.54 72.00
CA ALA A 52 -78.25 -86.37 70.60
C ALA A 52 -78.03 -84.90 70.26
N GLU A 53 -78.93 -83.99 70.67
CA GLU A 53 -78.80 -82.54 70.51
C GLU A 53 -77.57 -82.00 71.26
N ALA A 54 -77.31 -82.48 72.49
CA ALA A 54 -76.13 -82.12 73.26
C ALA A 54 -74.83 -82.63 72.60
N LYS A 55 -74.83 -83.85 72.04
CA LYS A 55 -73.72 -84.40 71.24
C LYS A 55 -73.52 -83.57 69.97
N GLU A 56 -74.59 -83.22 69.26
CA GLU A 56 -74.52 -82.40 68.04
C GLU A 56 -74.00 -80.99 68.33
N MET A 57 -74.45 -80.35 69.40
CA MET A 57 -73.94 -79.05 69.84
C MET A 57 -72.48 -79.12 70.33
N SER A 58 -72.07 -80.23 70.96
CA SER A 58 -70.68 -80.49 71.31
C SER A 58 -69.80 -80.64 70.05
N ILE A 59 -70.26 -81.41 69.07
CA ILE A 59 -69.59 -81.59 67.77
C ILE A 59 -69.52 -80.25 67.02
N LYS A 60 -70.61 -79.46 66.98
CA LYS A 60 -70.61 -78.11 66.38
C LYS A 60 -69.60 -77.17 67.06
N ARG A 61 -69.51 -77.17 68.39
CA ARG A 61 -68.48 -76.39 69.12
C ARG A 61 -67.06 -76.87 68.81
N MET A 62 -66.84 -78.18 68.75
CA MET A 62 -65.55 -78.77 68.36
C MET A 62 -65.18 -78.41 66.93
N LEU A 63 -66.12 -78.46 65.98
CA LEU A 63 -65.91 -78.05 64.58
C LEU A 63 -65.59 -76.56 64.46
N VAL A 64 -66.28 -75.69 65.21
CA VAL A 64 -65.95 -74.25 65.26
C VAL A 64 -64.54 -74.02 65.83
N GLN A 65 -64.18 -74.70 66.92
CA GLN A 65 -62.82 -74.61 67.47
C GLN A 65 -61.76 -75.13 66.50
N ASN A 66 -61.99 -76.29 65.87
CA ASN A 66 -61.09 -76.84 64.85
C ASN A 66 -60.95 -75.90 63.65
N ASN A 67 -62.04 -75.29 63.17
CA ASN A 67 -61.99 -74.29 62.10
C ASN A 67 -61.21 -73.04 62.51
N ILE A 68 -61.31 -72.58 63.76
CA ILE A 68 -60.50 -71.48 64.30
C ILE A 68 -59.01 -71.88 64.35
N PHE A 69 -58.68 -73.09 64.81
CA PHE A 69 -57.29 -73.58 64.82
C PHE A 69 -56.70 -73.77 63.41
N VAL A 70 -57.48 -74.27 62.45
CA VAL A 70 -57.09 -74.35 61.03
C VAL A 70 -56.92 -72.94 60.43
N GLY A 71 -57.78 -72.00 60.80
CA GLY A 71 -57.64 -70.58 60.45
C GLY A 71 -56.36 -69.97 61.03
N HIS A 72 -56.00 -70.28 62.28
CA HIS A 72 -54.73 -69.86 62.88
C HIS A 72 -53.52 -70.52 62.23
N GLY A 73 -53.57 -71.82 61.90
CA GLY A 73 -52.48 -72.51 61.20
C GLY A 73 -52.23 -71.95 59.80
N THR A 74 -53.28 -71.76 59.00
CA THR A 74 -53.19 -71.16 57.66
C THR A 74 -52.77 -69.67 57.71
N SER A 75 -53.22 -68.92 58.72
CA SER A 75 -52.79 -67.55 58.95
C SER A 75 -51.32 -67.47 59.43
N ALA A 76 -50.89 -68.37 60.32
CA ALA A 76 -49.50 -68.47 60.77
C ALA A 76 -48.55 -68.79 59.62
N ALA A 77 -48.87 -69.79 58.80
CA ALA A 77 -48.12 -70.10 57.58
C ALA A 77 -48.10 -68.91 56.60
N ARG A 78 -49.20 -68.17 56.45
CA ARG A 78 -49.25 -66.94 55.64
C ARG A 78 -48.38 -65.81 56.21
N VAL A 79 -48.36 -65.63 57.53
CA VAL A 79 -47.51 -64.65 58.22
C VAL A 79 -46.03 -65.02 58.11
N GLU A 80 -45.72 -66.31 58.23
CA GLU A 80 -44.36 -66.83 58.07
C GLU A 80 -43.87 -66.66 56.63
N ASN A 81 -44.67 -67.02 55.63
CA ASN A 81 -44.38 -66.76 54.22
C ASN A 81 -44.19 -65.25 53.95
N LYS A 82 -45.02 -64.38 54.56
CA LYS A 82 -44.84 -62.91 54.53
C LYS A 82 -43.61 -62.41 55.31
N ARG A 83 -43.02 -63.19 56.21
CA ARG A 83 -41.73 -62.87 56.87
C ARG A 83 -40.57 -63.30 55.98
N ARG A 84 -40.57 -64.53 55.47
CA ARG A 84 -39.57 -65.04 54.50
C ARG A 84 -39.48 -64.13 53.27
N ALA A 85 -40.61 -63.86 52.61
CA ALA A 85 -40.66 -62.94 51.46
C ALA A 85 -40.21 -61.50 51.78
N ARG A 86 -40.30 -61.04 53.04
CA ARG A 86 -39.75 -59.74 53.46
C ARG A 86 -38.24 -59.79 53.72
N SER A 87 -37.71 -60.91 54.23
CA SER A 87 -36.27 -61.18 54.35
C SER A 87 -35.64 -61.25 52.96
N GLU A 88 -36.16 -62.12 52.09
CA GLU A 88 -35.71 -62.26 50.70
C GLU A 88 -35.79 -60.92 49.93
N ALA A 89 -36.81 -60.10 50.17
CA ALA A 89 -36.91 -58.77 49.56
C ALA A 89 -35.98 -57.72 50.19
N ALA A 90 -35.55 -57.89 51.45
CA ALA A 90 -34.50 -57.07 52.06
C ALA A 90 -33.12 -57.48 51.49
N GLU A 91 -32.79 -58.77 51.55
CA GLU A 91 -31.56 -59.36 50.99
C GLU A 91 -31.39 -59.01 49.51
N ARG A 92 -32.45 -59.10 48.69
CA ARG A 92 -32.41 -58.66 47.28
C ARG A 92 -32.18 -57.16 47.09
N ARG A 93 -32.67 -56.31 48.01
CA ARG A 93 -32.42 -54.85 47.96
C ARG A 93 -30.99 -54.53 48.40
N GLU A 94 -30.47 -55.22 49.40
CA GLU A 94 -29.09 -55.11 49.85
C GLU A 94 -28.15 -55.55 48.72
N LEU A 95 -28.35 -56.73 48.13
CA LEU A 95 -27.61 -57.19 46.95
C LEU A 95 -27.70 -56.22 45.74
N MET A 96 -28.85 -55.58 45.52
CA MET A 96 -29.02 -54.60 44.45
C MET A 96 -28.30 -53.27 44.76
N MET A 97 -28.31 -52.82 46.02
CA MET A 97 -27.55 -51.65 46.48
C MET A 97 -26.05 -51.90 46.40
N ASP A 98 -25.58 -53.06 46.87
CA ASP A 98 -24.18 -53.46 46.80
C ASP A 98 -23.70 -53.57 45.35
N PHE A 99 -24.50 -54.16 44.46
CA PHE A 99 -24.21 -54.19 43.03
C PHE A 99 -24.12 -52.77 42.42
N GLN A 100 -25.04 -51.87 42.78
CA GLN A 100 -25.00 -50.47 42.32
C GLN A 100 -23.79 -49.71 42.88
N ASN A 101 -23.42 -49.93 44.15
CA ASN A 101 -22.24 -49.34 44.77
C ASN A 101 -20.95 -49.84 44.08
N VAL A 102 -20.82 -51.14 43.86
CA VAL A 102 -19.69 -51.75 43.15
C VAL A 102 -19.61 -51.26 41.70
N GLN A 103 -20.74 -51.15 40.98
CA GLN A 103 -20.76 -50.54 39.64
C GLN A 103 -20.32 -49.07 39.68
N ALA A 104 -20.82 -48.27 40.63
CA ALA A 104 -20.47 -46.87 40.75
C ALA A 104 -18.98 -46.67 41.09
N GLU A 105 -18.39 -47.54 41.93
CA GLU A 105 -16.94 -47.54 42.19
C GLU A 105 -16.14 -47.96 40.95
N GLN A 106 -16.57 -48.99 40.22
CA GLN A 106 -15.93 -49.40 38.96
C GLN A 106 -16.03 -48.32 37.87
N ASP A 107 -17.15 -47.61 37.78
CA ASP A 107 -17.32 -46.47 36.85
C ASP A 107 -16.45 -45.29 37.28
N LYS A 108 -16.36 -45.00 38.59
CA LYS A 108 -15.47 -43.96 39.12
C LYS A 108 -13.99 -44.30 38.89
N ALA A 109 -13.60 -45.57 39.03
CA ALA A 109 -12.27 -46.06 38.70
C ALA A 109 -11.99 -45.96 37.18
N ARG A 110 -12.93 -46.39 36.33
CA ARG A 110 -12.82 -46.24 34.86
C ARG A 110 -12.68 -44.77 34.45
N ARG A 111 -13.50 -43.86 34.99
CA ARG A 111 -13.40 -42.41 34.73
C ARG A 111 -12.07 -41.83 35.20
N LYS A 112 -11.55 -42.22 36.37
CA LYS A 112 -10.21 -41.82 36.83
C LYS A 112 -9.10 -42.30 35.90
N ASN A 113 -9.17 -43.55 35.45
CA ASN A 113 -8.18 -44.10 34.53
C ASN A 113 -8.22 -43.39 33.17
N ILE A 114 -9.42 -43.10 32.64
CA ILE A 114 -9.59 -42.31 31.41
C ILE A 114 -9.03 -40.89 31.59
N SER A 115 -9.39 -40.18 32.66
CA SER A 115 -8.84 -38.84 32.97
C SER A 115 -7.31 -38.87 33.04
N ALA A 116 -6.71 -39.85 33.74
CA ALA A 116 -5.26 -39.97 33.82
C ALA A 116 -4.60 -40.25 32.45
N MET A 117 -5.24 -41.05 31.59
CA MET A 117 -4.80 -41.26 30.21
C MET A 117 -4.92 -39.98 29.37
N GLU A 118 -6.01 -39.24 29.50
CA GLU A 118 -6.24 -37.95 28.84
C GLU A 118 -5.21 -36.89 29.30
N ASP A 119 -4.92 -36.82 30.60
CA ASP A 119 -3.90 -35.94 31.18
C ASP A 119 -2.50 -36.28 30.65
N THR A 120 -2.11 -37.56 30.66
CA THR A 120 -0.80 -37.98 30.08
C THR A 120 -0.71 -37.71 28.58
N LEU A 121 -1.79 -37.91 27.82
CA LEU A 121 -1.83 -37.60 26.40
C LEU A 121 -1.76 -36.08 26.15
N ALA A 122 -2.44 -35.27 26.96
CA ALA A 122 -2.38 -33.81 26.91
C ALA A 122 -0.97 -33.30 27.25
N GLU A 123 -0.31 -33.87 28.25
CA GLU A 123 1.10 -33.61 28.56
C GLU A 123 2.02 -33.98 27.41
N GLU A 124 1.89 -35.17 26.82
CA GLU A 124 2.71 -35.57 25.67
C GLU A 124 2.50 -34.67 24.46
N LEU A 125 1.25 -34.33 24.12
CA LEU A 125 0.93 -33.40 23.05
C LEU A 125 1.47 -32.00 23.33
N SER A 126 1.42 -31.54 24.59
CA SER A 126 2.02 -30.28 25.02
C SER A 126 3.54 -30.30 24.88
N ARG A 127 4.21 -31.37 25.34
CA ARG A 127 5.66 -31.56 25.19
C ARG A 127 6.09 -31.62 23.73
N ARG A 128 5.36 -32.33 22.86
CA ARG A 128 5.63 -32.37 21.40
C ARG A 128 5.42 -31.00 20.75
N LYS A 129 4.33 -30.29 21.08
CA LYS A 129 4.11 -28.91 20.60
C LYS A 129 5.23 -27.97 21.05
N ALA A 130 5.63 -28.03 22.32
CA ALA A 130 6.73 -27.21 22.85
C ALA A 130 8.08 -27.55 22.21
N ALA A 131 8.35 -28.83 21.90
CA ALA A 131 9.54 -29.22 21.17
C ALA A 131 9.52 -28.69 19.73
N ASN A 132 8.38 -28.80 19.03
CA ASN A 132 8.22 -28.25 17.68
C ASN A 132 8.38 -26.73 17.66
N THR A 133 7.76 -25.98 18.59
CA THR A 133 7.91 -24.52 18.64
C THR A 133 9.35 -24.11 18.96
N ARG A 134 10.08 -24.85 19.80
CA ARG A 134 11.53 -24.63 20.00
C ARG A 134 12.31 -24.83 18.70
N GLN A 135 12.10 -25.96 18.00
CA GLN A 135 12.74 -26.23 16.72
C GLN A 135 12.41 -25.17 15.65
N GLU A 136 11.17 -24.69 15.58
CA GLU A 136 10.78 -23.59 14.69
C GLU A 136 11.46 -22.27 15.07
N MET A 137 11.55 -21.94 16.35
CA MET A 137 12.22 -20.71 16.82
C MET A 137 13.73 -20.77 16.63
N ASP A 138 14.36 -21.93 16.85
CA ASP A 138 15.78 -22.16 16.56
C ASP A 138 16.05 -22.08 15.05
N ARG A 139 15.19 -22.67 14.20
CA ARG A 139 15.24 -22.51 12.73
C ARG A 139 15.13 -21.04 12.35
N ARG A 140 14.10 -20.31 12.81
CA ARG A 140 13.93 -18.86 12.54
C ARG A 140 15.17 -18.07 12.95
N ARG A 141 15.71 -18.29 14.17
CA ARG A 141 16.95 -17.64 14.63
C ARG A 141 18.12 -17.89 13.69
N ILE A 142 18.30 -19.10 13.20
CA ILE A 142 19.34 -19.46 12.23
C ILE A 142 19.08 -18.77 10.87
N CYS A 143 17.83 -18.78 10.40
CA CYS A 143 17.43 -18.20 9.11
C CYS A 143 17.49 -16.67 9.04
N ASP A 144 17.29 -15.99 10.16
CA ASP A 144 17.34 -14.52 10.25
C ASP A 144 18.75 -14.03 10.64
N GLY A 145 19.52 -14.86 11.35
CA GLY A 145 20.94 -14.65 11.63
C GLY A 145 21.87 -14.93 10.45
N SER A 146 21.49 -15.80 9.52
CA SER A 146 22.27 -16.13 8.31
C SER A 146 22.31 -14.95 7.32
N GLU A 147 23.52 -14.49 7.01
CA GLU A 147 23.75 -13.44 6.00
C GLU A 147 23.47 -13.94 4.58
N GLU A 148 23.78 -15.20 4.28
CA GLU A 148 23.51 -15.85 2.99
C GLU A 148 22.01 -15.85 2.67
N LEU A 149 21.18 -16.27 3.63
CA LEU A 149 19.72 -16.26 3.47
C LEU A 149 19.16 -14.84 3.39
N ARG A 150 19.76 -13.87 4.08
CA ARG A 150 19.38 -12.45 3.97
C ARG A 150 19.68 -11.92 2.57
N ALA A 151 20.90 -12.13 2.08
CA ALA A 151 21.31 -11.74 0.73
C ALA A 151 20.47 -12.43 -0.36
N LEU A 152 20.12 -13.71 -0.18
CA LEU A 152 19.21 -14.40 -1.09
C LEU A 152 17.78 -13.81 -1.06
N LYS A 153 17.21 -13.57 0.14
CA LYS A 153 15.91 -12.89 0.31
C LYS A 153 15.91 -11.52 -0.39
N GLU A 154 16.99 -10.75 -0.27
CA GLU A 154 17.17 -9.46 -0.95
C GLU A 154 17.25 -9.60 -2.48
N ARG A 155 18.06 -10.52 -3.02
CA ARG A 155 18.13 -10.81 -4.47
C ARG A 155 16.77 -11.25 -5.03
N LEU A 156 16.02 -12.07 -4.29
CA LEU A 156 14.67 -12.50 -4.65
C LEU A 156 13.65 -11.35 -4.56
N HIS A 157 13.80 -10.43 -3.60
CA HIS A 157 12.98 -9.22 -3.55
C HIS A 157 13.29 -8.27 -4.71
N MET A 158 14.56 -8.06 -5.06
CA MET A 158 14.96 -7.32 -6.27
C MET A 158 14.35 -7.94 -7.54
N ALA A 159 14.30 -9.26 -7.64
CA ALA A 159 13.65 -9.94 -8.76
C ALA A 159 12.13 -9.67 -8.83
N LYS A 160 11.43 -9.60 -7.68
CA LYS A 160 10.02 -9.18 -7.62
C LYS A 160 9.84 -7.74 -8.10
N VAL A 161 10.66 -6.81 -7.61
CA VAL A 161 10.62 -5.41 -8.03
C VAL A 161 10.95 -5.25 -9.53
N ASN A 162 11.87 -6.06 -10.07
CA ASN A 162 12.17 -6.09 -11.50
C ASN A 162 10.97 -6.61 -12.33
N LYS A 163 10.27 -7.64 -11.85
CA LYS A 163 9.03 -8.15 -12.47
C LYS A 163 7.92 -7.08 -12.46
N GLU A 164 7.70 -6.43 -11.33
CA GLU A 164 6.74 -5.33 -11.18
C GLU A 164 7.09 -4.15 -12.10
N ARG A 165 8.37 -3.76 -12.17
CA ARG A 165 8.85 -2.72 -13.08
C ARG A 165 8.65 -3.10 -14.55
N ALA A 166 8.88 -4.35 -14.93
CA ALA A 166 8.61 -4.83 -16.29
C ALA A 166 7.11 -4.78 -16.61
N GLN A 167 6.24 -5.14 -15.66
CA GLN A 167 4.79 -5.00 -15.80
C GLN A 167 4.37 -3.53 -15.94
N GLN A 168 4.94 -2.62 -15.15
CA GLN A 168 4.71 -1.17 -15.27
C GLN A 168 5.15 -0.62 -16.63
N LEU A 169 6.30 -1.05 -17.17
CA LEU A 169 6.75 -0.65 -18.50
C LEU A 169 5.80 -1.14 -19.61
N LEU A 170 5.28 -2.37 -19.49
CA LEU A 170 4.25 -2.89 -20.39
C LEU A 170 2.92 -2.12 -20.26
N GLU A 171 2.56 -1.68 -19.06
CA GLU A 171 1.38 -0.84 -18.83
C GLU A 171 1.56 0.55 -19.45
N ILE A 172 2.70 1.21 -19.23
CA ILE A 172 3.05 2.50 -19.85
C ILE A 172 3.00 2.39 -21.37
N GLY A 173 3.63 1.36 -21.96
CA GLY A 173 3.58 1.13 -23.41
C GLY A 173 2.16 0.94 -23.95
N LYS A 174 1.27 0.28 -23.19
CA LYS A 174 -0.15 0.18 -23.54
C LYS A 174 -0.87 1.53 -23.43
N ARG A 175 -0.61 2.32 -22.38
CA ARG A 175 -1.19 3.66 -22.20
C ARG A 175 -0.76 4.59 -23.34
N GLU A 176 0.55 4.65 -23.64
CA GLU A 176 1.08 5.40 -24.78
C GLU A 176 0.44 4.99 -26.11
N HIS A 177 0.23 3.70 -26.36
CA HIS A 177 -0.44 3.23 -27.56
C HIS A 177 -1.90 3.71 -27.63
N MET A 178 -2.63 3.65 -26.51
CA MET A 178 -4.01 4.15 -26.43
C MET A 178 -4.07 5.68 -26.61
N ASP A 179 -3.09 6.41 -26.08
CA ASP A 179 -3.04 7.88 -26.20
C ASP A 179 -2.70 8.30 -27.63
N ARG A 180 -1.74 7.64 -28.29
CA ARG A 180 -1.47 7.83 -29.73
C ARG A 180 -2.70 7.57 -30.61
N GLN A 181 -3.54 6.58 -30.25
CA GLN A 181 -4.80 6.33 -30.96
C GLN A 181 -5.83 7.46 -30.74
N LYS A 182 -5.91 8.04 -29.54
CA LYS A 182 -6.77 9.23 -29.30
C LYS A 182 -6.27 10.43 -30.08
N ASP A 183 -4.96 10.67 -30.07
CA ASP A 183 -4.34 11.79 -30.79
C ASP A 183 -4.57 11.69 -32.30
N GLN A 184 -4.51 10.47 -32.87
CA GLN A 184 -4.90 10.21 -34.27
C GLN A 184 -6.36 10.59 -34.54
N VAL A 185 -7.31 10.13 -33.71
CA VAL A 185 -8.74 10.45 -33.86
C VAL A 185 -9.00 11.96 -33.70
N ILE A 186 -8.29 12.64 -32.79
CA ILE A 186 -8.36 14.10 -32.62
C ILE A 186 -7.80 14.82 -33.85
N ALA A 187 -6.67 14.38 -34.41
CA ALA A 187 -6.09 14.96 -35.61
C ALA A 187 -7.01 14.78 -36.83
N GLU A 188 -7.59 13.59 -37.02
CA GLU A 188 -8.60 13.32 -38.04
C GLU A 188 -9.83 14.22 -37.87
N HIS A 189 -10.32 14.43 -36.64
CA HIS A 189 -11.45 15.32 -36.37
C HIS A 189 -11.13 16.78 -36.73
N MET A 190 -9.98 17.28 -36.29
CA MET A 190 -9.49 18.64 -36.59
C MET A 190 -9.28 18.86 -38.10
N GLU A 191 -8.77 17.86 -38.83
CA GLU A 191 -8.63 17.95 -40.28
C GLU A 191 -10.00 17.96 -40.98
N ASN A 192 -10.95 17.14 -40.54
CA ASN A 192 -12.32 17.16 -41.05
C ASN A 192 -13.02 18.50 -40.81
N GLU A 193 -12.89 19.12 -39.63
CA GLU A 193 -13.40 20.47 -39.37
C GLU A 193 -12.75 21.51 -40.30
N ARG A 194 -11.43 21.46 -40.49
CA ARG A 194 -10.70 22.34 -41.42
C ARG A 194 -11.23 22.20 -42.85
N LEU A 195 -11.47 20.98 -43.32
CA LEU A 195 -12.04 20.72 -44.65
C LEU A 195 -13.47 21.25 -44.76
N GLN A 196 -14.31 21.05 -43.76
CA GLN A 196 -15.67 21.61 -43.72
C GLN A 196 -15.67 23.13 -43.78
N HIS A 197 -14.77 23.81 -43.06
CA HIS A 197 -14.62 25.26 -43.15
C HIS A 197 -14.21 25.74 -44.55
N ILE A 198 -13.30 25.03 -45.22
CA ILE A 198 -12.87 25.33 -46.60
C ILE A 198 -14.05 25.12 -47.57
N GLU A 199 -14.80 24.04 -47.43
CA GLU A 199 -16.00 23.79 -48.24
C GLU A 199 -17.08 24.86 -48.05
N LEU A 200 -17.32 25.30 -46.82
CA LEU A 200 -18.30 26.35 -46.51
C LEU A 200 -17.87 27.69 -47.11
N ALA A 201 -16.59 28.06 -47.03
CA ALA A 201 -16.06 29.25 -47.68
C ALA A 201 -16.24 29.19 -49.20
N HIS A 202 -15.92 28.04 -49.83
CA HIS A 202 -16.11 27.83 -51.26
C HIS A 202 -17.59 27.89 -51.68
N LYS A 203 -18.51 27.32 -50.89
CA LYS A 203 -19.96 27.43 -51.11
C LYS A 203 -20.44 28.88 -51.04
N LEU A 204 -19.99 29.66 -50.06
CA LEU A 204 -20.32 31.09 -49.94
C LEU A 204 -19.77 31.91 -51.11
N ASP A 205 -18.58 31.62 -51.62
CA ASP A 205 -18.04 32.31 -52.79
C ASP A 205 -18.77 31.97 -54.09
N ILE A 206 -19.22 30.72 -54.26
CA ILE A 206 -20.15 30.33 -55.34
C ILE A 206 -21.46 31.14 -55.24
N GLU A 207 -22.02 31.33 -54.04
CA GLU A 207 -23.23 32.13 -53.86
C GLU A 207 -23.02 33.60 -54.18
N LYS A 208 -21.90 34.21 -53.76
CA LYS A 208 -21.52 35.58 -54.15
C LYS A 208 -21.37 35.72 -55.67
N LEU A 209 -20.78 34.73 -56.35
CA LEU A 209 -20.68 34.72 -57.81
C LEU A 209 -22.06 34.67 -58.46
N LYS A 210 -22.95 33.77 -58.04
CA LYS A 210 -24.35 33.70 -58.50
C LYS A 210 -25.12 35.00 -58.26
N GLN A 211 -24.88 35.69 -57.14
CA GLN A 211 -25.48 37.00 -56.86
C GLN A 211 -24.95 38.07 -57.85
N ARG A 212 -23.64 38.11 -58.10
CA ARG A 212 -23.03 39.01 -59.10
C ARG A 212 -23.56 38.75 -60.52
N GLU A 213 -23.75 37.49 -60.90
CA GLU A 213 -24.37 37.12 -62.17
C GLU A 213 -25.81 37.62 -62.29
N ARG A 214 -26.63 37.44 -61.24
CA ARG A 214 -28.01 37.98 -61.20
C ARG A 214 -28.03 39.50 -61.38
N VAL A 215 -27.17 40.23 -60.66
CA VAL A 215 -27.05 41.69 -60.79
C VAL A 215 -26.61 42.08 -62.21
N LYS A 216 -25.65 41.35 -62.81
CA LYS A 216 -25.22 41.58 -64.19
C LYS A 216 -26.37 41.39 -65.20
N VAL A 217 -27.18 40.34 -65.04
CA VAL A 217 -28.35 40.09 -65.91
C VAL A 217 -29.39 41.21 -65.77
N ILE A 218 -29.70 41.65 -64.55
CA ILE A 218 -30.63 42.77 -64.30
C ILE A 218 -30.10 44.06 -64.96
N ASN A 219 -28.81 44.37 -64.81
CA ASN A 219 -28.21 45.54 -65.44
C ASN A 219 -28.24 45.46 -66.97
N GLN A 220 -28.02 44.29 -67.56
CA GLN A 220 -28.14 44.07 -69.01
C GLN A 220 -29.59 44.29 -69.49
N GLN A 221 -30.59 43.81 -68.75
CA GLN A 221 -32.00 44.08 -69.04
C GLN A 221 -32.32 45.58 -68.98
N GLN A 222 -31.80 46.31 -67.97
CA GLN A 222 -31.97 47.76 -67.87
C GLN A 222 -31.31 48.53 -69.02
N ILE A 223 -30.15 48.08 -69.52
CA ILE A 223 -29.51 48.66 -70.70
C ILE A 223 -30.38 48.43 -71.93
N ALA A 224 -30.81 47.19 -72.19
CA ALA A 224 -31.67 46.86 -73.32
C ALA A 224 -33.00 47.65 -73.31
N MET A 225 -33.63 47.83 -72.14
CA MET A 225 -34.83 48.67 -72.03
C MET A 225 -34.56 50.15 -72.33
N LYS A 226 -33.40 50.69 -71.93
CA LYS A 226 -33.00 52.07 -72.28
C LYS A 226 -32.62 52.24 -73.74
N GLU A 227 -32.10 51.20 -74.38
CA GLU A 227 -31.82 51.19 -75.81
C GLU A 227 -33.11 51.14 -76.61
N ALA A 228 -34.08 50.28 -76.25
CA ALA A 228 -35.42 50.28 -76.85
C ALA A 228 -36.12 51.66 -76.72
N GLN A 229 -36.08 52.29 -75.55
CA GLN A 229 -36.62 53.65 -75.35
C GLN A 229 -35.92 54.71 -76.21
N ARG A 230 -34.63 54.55 -76.52
CA ARG A 230 -33.91 55.45 -77.46
C ARG A 230 -34.33 55.20 -78.90
N GLU A 231 -34.57 53.95 -79.29
CA GLU A 231 -35.06 53.60 -80.62
C GLU A 231 -36.49 54.13 -80.84
N GLU A 232 -37.37 54.01 -79.85
CA GLU A 232 -38.72 54.59 -79.85
C GLU A 232 -38.66 56.13 -80.01
N ALA A 233 -37.90 56.82 -79.15
CA ALA A 233 -37.73 58.28 -79.24
C ALA A 233 -37.07 58.73 -80.57
N MET A 234 -36.19 57.92 -81.15
CA MET A 234 -35.60 58.21 -82.47
C MET A 234 -36.62 58.02 -83.60
N GLN A 235 -37.55 57.06 -83.48
CA GLN A 235 -38.66 56.90 -84.43
C GLN A 235 -39.65 58.06 -84.33
N GLU A 236 -39.99 58.52 -83.12
CA GLU A 236 -40.82 59.71 -82.89
C GLU A 236 -40.16 60.95 -83.52
N TYR A 237 -38.87 61.21 -83.26
CA TYR A 237 -38.14 62.32 -83.89
C TYR A 237 -38.13 62.25 -85.42
N LEU A 238 -38.01 61.06 -86.01
CA LEU A 238 -38.08 60.89 -87.47
C LEU A 238 -39.49 61.21 -88.02
N GLN A 239 -40.55 60.86 -87.29
CA GLN A 239 -41.93 61.21 -87.64
C GLN A 239 -42.17 62.73 -87.53
N GLU A 240 -41.74 63.36 -86.43
CA GLU A 240 -41.80 64.82 -86.27
C GLU A 240 -41.02 65.55 -87.37
N ARG A 241 -39.80 65.09 -87.69
CA ARG A 241 -38.98 65.68 -88.75
C ARG A 241 -39.64 65.56 -90.13
N ALA A 242 -40.35 64.47 -90.41
CA ALA A 242 -41.12 64.31 -91.63
C ALA A 242 -42.32 65.27 -91.69
N GLN A 243 -43.05 65.45 -90.58
CA GLN A 243 -44.15 66.42 -90.48
C GLN A 243 -43.67 67.87 -90.61
N VAL A 244 -42.53 68.21 -90.01
CA VAL A 244 -41.90 69.54 -90.15
C VAL A 244 -41.44 69.78 -91.59
N ALA A 245 -40.88 68.77 -92.26
CA ALA A 245 -40.52 68.88 -93.68
C ALA A 245 -41.76 69.13 -94.56
N GLU A 246 -42.88 68.46 -94.30
CA GLU A 246 -44.14 68.69 -95.03
C GLU A 246 -44.71 70.12 -94.79
N LEU A 247 -44.49 70.68 -93.59
CA LEU A 247 -44.85 72.07 -93.29
C LEU A 247 -43.93 73.06 -94.05
N VAL A 248 -42.63 72.82 -94.07
CA VAL A 248 -41.66 73.64 -94.81
C VAL A 248 -41.93 73.60 -96.32
N ASP A 249 -42.29 72.45 -96.88
CA ASP A 249 -42.68 72.30 -98.29
C ASP A 249 -44.00 73.02 -98.63
N LYS A 250 -44.88 73.25 -97.64
CA LYS A 250 -46.09 74.10 -97.81
C LYS A 250 -45.71 75.58 -97.78
N ILE A 251 -44.89 76.00 -96.81
CA ILE A 251 -44.37 77.37 -96.70
C ILE A 251 -43.61 77.76 -97.97
N ALA A 252 -42.74 76.89 -98.50
CA ALA A 252 -42.00 77.14 -99.73
C ALA A 252 -42.92 77.38 -100.95
N LYS A 253 -44.06 76.68 -101.03
CA LYS A 253 -45.05 76.88 -102.11
C LYS A 253 -45.85 78.17 -101.93
N GLU A 254 -46.11 78.59 -100.69
CA GLU A 254 -46.73 79.89 -100.38
C GLU A 254 -45.75 81.04 -100.67
N ASP A 255 -44.47 80.90 -100.28
CA ASP A 255 -43.40 81.84 -100.59
C ASP A 255 -43.14 81.98 -102.10
N GLU A 256 -43.18 80.89 -102.88
CA GLU A 256 -43.08 80.97 -104.35
C GLU A 256 -44.25 81.76 -104.98
N ALA A 257 -45.44 81.68 -104.40
CA ALA A 257 -46.59 82.47 -104.83
C ALA A 257 -46.43 83.95 -104.43
N GLU A 258 -45.92 84.24 -103.23
CA GLU A 258 -45.64 85.61 -102.80
C GLU A 258 -44.48 86.24 -103.60
N GLN A 259 -43.43 85.48 -103.92
CA GLN A 259 -42.31 85.97 -104.72
C GLN A 259 -42.71 86.37 -106.14
N LYS A 260 -43.63 85.63 -106.79
CA LYS A 260 -44.22 86.04 -108.07
C LYS A 260 -44.97 87.36 -107.94
N ALA A 261 -45.81 87.51 -106.91
CA ALA A 261 -46.53 88.74 -106.61
C ALA A 261 -45.60 89.92 -106.17
N ARG A 262 -44.40 89.64 -105.66
CA ARG A 262 -43.36 90.65 -105.38
C ARG A 262 -42.58 91.03 -106.64
N ALA A 263 -42.34 90.12 -107.57
CA ALA A 263 -41.59 90.40 -108.81
C ALA A 263 -42.31 91.46 -109.66
N ASP A 264 -43.63 91.35 -109.81
CA ASP A 264 -44.45 92.33 -110.52
C ASP A 264 -44.35 93.73 -109.89
N LYS A 265 -44.37 93.81 -108.54
CA LYS A 265 -44.17 95.06 -107.78
C LYS A 265 -42.71 95.56 -107.79
N GLN A 266 -41.75 94.70 -108.12
CA GLN A 266 -40.34 95.09 -108.23
C GLN A 266 -40.01 95.75 -109.56
N GLU A 267 -40.72 95.45 -110.64
CA GLU A 267 -40.62 96.20 -111.90
C GLU A 267 -40.99 97.69 -111.68
N GLU A 268 -42.08 97.95 -110.96
CA GLU A 268 -42.55 99.29 -110.62
C GLU A 268 -41.56 100.06 -109.74
N THR A 269 -40.94 99.40 -108.76
CA THR A 269 -39.96 100.03 -107.85
C THR A 269 -38.55 100.20 -108.44
N LYS A 270 -38.15 99.41 -109.45
CA LYS A 270 -36.86 99.61 -110.16
C LYS A 270 -36.75 100.97 -110.85
N ILE A 271 -37.87 101.57 -111.26
CA ILE A 271 -37.92 102.93 -111.82
C ILE A 271 -37.68 103.99 -110.73
N ALA A 272 -38.09 103.72 -109.48
CA ALA A 272 -37.85 104.59 -108.33
C ALA A 272 -36.42 104.45 -107.77
N LEU A 273 -35.88 103.24 -107.66
CA LEU A 273 -34.61 102.95 -106.98
C LEU A 273 -33.38 103.57 -107.67
N ARG A 274 -33.42 103.78 -109.00
CA ARG A 274 -32.35 104.49 -109.74
C ARG A 274 -32.11 105.92 -109.24
N LYS A 275 -33.05 106.53 -108.51
CA LYS A 275 -32.91 107.86 -107.91
C LYS A 275 -32.35 107.87 -106.48
N PHE A 276 -32.24 106.70 -105.82
CA PHE A 276 -31.80 106.58 -104.42
C PHE A 276 -30.34 106.10 -104.27
N MET A 277 -29.80 105.38 -105.26
CA MET A 277 -28.44 104.83 -105.22
C MET A 277 -27.29 105.86 -105.22
N VAL A 278 -27.59 107.15 -105.37
CA VAL A 278 -26.58 108.22 -105.29
C VAL A 278 -26.24 108.55 -103.83
N ASP A 279 -27.18 108.37 -102.89
CA ASP A 279 -27.10 108.99 -101.55
C ASP A 279 -26.54 108.06 -100.45
N GLN A 280 -26.46 106.74 -100.66
CA GLN A 280 -26.09 105.79 -99.59
C GLN A 280 -24.59 105.46 -99.45
N LYS A 281 -23.73 105.85 -100.40
CA LYS A 281 -22.31 105.45 -100.39
C LYS A 281 -21.48 106.05 -99.24
N GLU A 282 -21.96 107.10 -98.59
CA GLU A 282 -21.19 107.84 -97.59
C GLU A 282 -21.20 107.20 -96.18
N THR A 283 -22.09 106.25 -95.90
CA THR A 283 -22.33 105.77 -94.52
C THR A 283 -21.52 104.54 -94.10
N GLN A 284 -20.95 103.75 -95.02
CA GLN A 284 -20.27 102.49 -94.68
C GLN A 284 -18.88 102.65 -94.04
N LEU A 285 -18.19 103.77 -94.25
CA LEU A 285 -16.78 103.97 -93.83
C LEU A 285 -16.57 104.16 -92.31
N ALA A 286 -17.63 104.10 -91.49
CA ALA A 286 -17.57 104.47 -90.07
C ALA A 286 -17.35 103.31 -89.08
N LEU A 287 -17.62 102.05 -89.47
CA LEU A 287 -17.80 100.94 -88.51
C LEU A 287 -16.51 100.19 -88.13
N GLU A 288 -15.53 100.11 -89.03
CA GLU A 288 -14.36 99.19 -88.91
C GLU A 288 -13.34 99.52 -87.80
N LYS A 289 -13.54 100.60 -87.03
CA LYS A 289 -12.55 101.09 -86.03
C LYS A 289 -12.72 100.53 -84.62
N GLN A 290 -13.78 99.78 -84.31
CA GLN A 290 -14.09 99.38 -82.92
C GLN A 290 -13.51 98.03 -82.47
N GLU A 291 -12.98 97.21 -83.38
CA GLU A 291 -12.64 95.80 -83.09
C GLU A 291 -11.23 95.58 -82.52
N GLN A 292 -10.37 96.61 -82.45
CA GLN A 292 -8.93 96.43 -82.16
C GLN A 292 -8.52 96.50 -80.68
N ASP A 293 -9.39 96.98 -79.76
CA ASP A 293 -8.98 97.31 -78.38
C ASP A 293 -9.12 96.17 -77.34
N GLU A 294 -9.95 95.14 -77.58
CA GLU A 294 -10.21 94.09 -76.58
C GLU A 294 -9.03 93.10 -76.38
N PHE A 295 -8.15 92.94 -77.37
CA PHE A 295 -7.05 91.96 -77.32
C PHE A 295 -5.98 92.25 -76.24
N ARG A 296 -5.88 93.48 -75.72
CA ARG A 296 -4.82 93.88 -74.79
C ARG A 296 -4.97 93.37 -73.35
N ARG A 297 -6.16 92.87 -72.95
CA ARG A 297 -6.44 92.54 -71.53
C ARG A 297 -5.94 91.15 -71.06
N ILE A 298 -5.36 90.35 -71.96
CA ILE A 298 -5.06 88.92 -71.68
C ILE A 298 -3.60 88.70 -71.20
N GLU A 299 -2.67 89.61 -71.49
CA GLU A 299 -1.24 89.42 -71.20
C GLU A 299 -0.85 89.67 -69.72
N GLU A 300 -1.55 90.55 -69.01
CA GLU A 300 -1.15 91.04 -67.67
C GLU A 300 -1.32 89.99 -66.53
N TYR A 301 -2.12 88.93 -66.73
CA TYR A 301 -2.36 87.91 -65.70
C TYR A 301 -1.18 86.93 -65.53
N ALA A 302 -0.30 86.80 -66.54
CA ALA A 302 0.73 85.76 -66.57
C ALA A 302 1.95 86.06 -65.67
N GLU A 303 2.32 87.33 -65.48
CA GLU A 303 3.55 87.71 -64.77
C GLU A 303 3.41 87.64 -63.24
N HIS A 304 2.22 87.95 -62.71
CA HIS A 304 1.96 88.02 -61.27
C HIS A 304 2.14 86.68 -60.54
N LYS A 305 2.05 85.54 -61.26
CA LYS A 305 2.17 84.20 -60.68
C LYS A 305 3.61 83.78 -60.38
N ARG A 306 4.59 84.22 -61.19
CA ARG A 306 6.00 83.78 -61.04
C ARG A 306 6.72 84.43 -59.85
N GLN A 307 6.30 85.63 -59.44
CA GLN A 307 6.94 86.38 -58.35
C GLN A 307 6.56 85.92 -56.93
N GLN A 308 5.61 84.99 -56.79
CA GLN A 308 5.20 84.43 -55.49
C GLN A 308 6.00 83.18 -55.08
N GLU A 309 6.47 82.39 -56.04
CA GLU A 309 7.17 81.12 -55.76
C GLU A 309 8.61 81.35 -55.26
N GLU A 310 9.35 82.34 -55.79
CA GLU A 310 10.70 82.67 -55.33
C GLU A 310 10.76 83.12 -53.85
N LYS A 311 9.74 83.85 -53.38
CA LYS A 311 9.69 84.37 -52.00
C LYS A 311 9.43 83.27 -50.96
N ALA A 312 8.70 82.21 -51.34
CA ALA A 312 8.42 81.07 -50.46
C ALA A 312 9.63 80.13 -50.28
N ALA A 313 10.54 80.09 -51.26
CA ALA A 313 11.75 79.27 -51.19
C ALA A 313 12.80 79.83 -50.21
N ALA A 314 12.97 81.16 -50.20
CA ALA A 314 13.98 81.83 -49.37
C ALA A 314 13.73 81.66 -47.85
N GLU A 315 12.48 81.76 -47.39
CA GLU A 315 12.16 81.61 -45.96
C GLU A 315 12.38 80.20 -45.40
N LYS A 316 12.31 79.16 -46.25
CA LYS A 316 12.54 77.77 -45.80
C LYS A 316 14.00 77.49 -45.51
N ALA A 317 14.91 78.01 -46.33
CA ALA A 317 16.35 77.75 -46.22
C ALA A 317 16.98 78.33 -44.93
N GLU A 318 16.55 79.52 -44.50
CA GLU A 318 17.06 80.13 -43.26
C GLU A 318 16.58 79.36 -42.02
N LYS A 319 15.32 78.90 -42.01
CA LYS A 319 14.72 78.16 -40.88
C LYS A 319 15.33 76.75 -40.66
N GLU A 320 16.04 76.19 -41.63
CA GLU A 320 16.78 74.92 -41.48
C GLU A 320 18.23 75.12 -40.99
N ARG A 321 18.87 76.23 -41.35
CA ARG A 321 20.22 76.62 -40.87
C ARG A 321 20.26 76.88 -39.37
N GLU A 322 19.18 77.43 -38.79
CA GLU A 322 19.09 77.64 -37.34
C GLU A 322 18.88 76.33 -36.57
N LYS A 323 18.02 75.44 -37.07
CA LYS A 323 17.73 74.14 -36.43
C LYS A 323 18.95 73.21 -36.40
N THR A 324 19.70 73.15 -37.49
CA THR A 324 20.94 72.35 -37.58
C THR A 324 22.03 72.88 -36.63
N ARG A 325 22.11 74.19 -36.42
CA ARG A 325 23.07 74.81 -35.48
C ARG A 325 22.77 74.47 -34.02
N VAL A 326 21.50 74.42 -33.63
CA VAL A 326 21.07 74.03 -32.27
C VAL A 326 21.26 72.53 -32.03
N LEU A 327 20.94 71.68 -33.01
CA LEU A 327 21.13 70.22 -32.90
C LEU A 327 22.60 69.85 -32.69
N ASN A 328 23.52 70.43 -33.46
CA ASN A 328 24.96 70.16 -33.36
C ASN A 328 25.55 70.68 -32.03
N ALA A 329 25.05 71.79 -31.50
CA ALA A 329 25.44 72.30 -30.18
C ALA A 329 24.94 71.44 -29.01
N MET A 330 23.87 70.66 -29.22
CA MET A 330 23.32 69.74 -28.21
C MET A 330 24.04 68.37 -28.25
N LEU A 331 24.31 67.85 -29.45
CA LEU A 331 25.11 66.63 -29.66
C LEU A 331 26.54 66.79 -29.14
N GLY A 332 27.23 67.89 -29.44
CA GLY A 332 28.58 68.13 -28.91
C GLY A 332 28.67 68.19 -27.37
N LYS A 333 27.61 68.66 -26.70
CA LYS A 333 27.52 68.67 -25.23
C LYS A 333 27.19 67.30 -24.62
N MET A 334 26.44 66.47 -25.35
CA MET A 334 26.19 65.08 -24.98
C MET A 334 27.44 64.22 -25.15
N GLU A 335 28.16 64.35 -26.27
CA GLU A 335 29.38 63.59 -26.53
C GLU A 335 30.54 63.99 -25.61
N ALA A 336 30.70 65.28 -25.29
CA ALA A 336 31.71 65.72 -24.31
C ALA A 336 31.44 65.12 -22.92
N ARG A 337 30.20 65.23 -22.41
CA ARG A 337 29.81 64.61 -21.13
C ARG A 337 29.92 63.08 -21.15
N SER A 338 29.63 62.44 -22.28
CA SER A 338 29.75 60.98 -22.41
C SER A 338 31.21 60.53 -22.43
N LYS A 339 32.14 61.32 -22.99
CA LYS A 339 33.58 61.04 -22.98
C LYS A 339 34.18 61.32 -21.60
N GLU A 340 33.86 62.46 -20.99
CA GLU A 340 34.26 62.77 -19.61
C GLU A 340 33.75 61.71 -18.61
N ALA A 341 32.52 61.21 -18.77
CA ALA A 341 31.98 60.12 -17.94
C ALA A 341 32.67 58.77 -18.20
N GLN A 342 33.00 58.44 -19.45
CA GLN A 342 33.73 57.22 -19.79
C GLN A 342 35.18 57.26 -19.28
N GLU A 343 35.84 58.41 -19.33
CA GLU A 343 37.18 58.61 -18.75
C GLU A 343 37.14 58.50 -17.22
N PHE A 344 36.09 59.00 -16.56
CA PHE A 344 35.90 58.84 -15.12
C PHE A 344 35.55 57.40 -14.70
N GLU A 345 34.78 56.66 -15.52
CA GLU A 345 34.53 55.23 -15.29
C GLU A 345 35.77 54.38 -15.55
N GLN A 346 36.58 54.69 -16.57
CA GLN A 346 37.86 54.02 -16.82
C GLN A 346 38.82 54.23 -15.65
N LEU A 347 39.06 55.47 -15.22
CA LEU A 347 39.90 55.76 -14.04
C LEU A 347 39.38 55.11 -12.75
N ARG A 348 38.05 54.95 -12.58
CA ARG A 348 37.45 54.25 -11.45
C ARG A 348 37.63 52.73 -11.53
N ASN A 349 37.54 52.16 -12.72
CA ASN A 349 37.75 50.72 -12.95
C ASN A 349 39.23 50.35 -12.80
N ASP A 350 40.13 51.20 -13.29
CA ASP A 350 41.59 51.03 -13.15
C ASP A 350 42.01 51.12 -11.67
N LEU A 351 41.50 52.09 -10.90
CA LEU A 351 41.73 52.18 -9.45
C LEU A 351 41.21 50.93 -8.71
N HIS A 352 40.02 50.44 -9.06
CA HIS A 352 39.44 49.24 -8.44
C HIS A 352 40.22 47.96 -8.83
N LEU A 353 40.88 47.94 -9.99
CA LEU A 353 41.81 46.87 -10.38
C LEU A 353 43.12 46.93 -9.59
N GLU A 354 43.73 48.12 -9.45
CA GLU A 354 44.94 48.30 -8.64
C GLU A 354 44.70 47.99 -7.14
N GLU A 355 43.54 48.36 -6.58
CA GLU A 355 43.15 48.01 -5.21
C GLU A 355 42.99 46.48 -5.03
N LEU A 356 42.40 45.78 -6.01
CA LEU A 356 42.29 44.32 -6.01
C LEU A 356 43.66 43.62 -6.11
N GLU A 357 44.56 44.13 -6.96
CA GLU A 357 45.93 43.60 -7.09
C GLU A 357 46.81 43.92 -5.87
N ALA A 358 46.56 45.03 -5.17
CA ALA A 358 47.21 45.37 -3.90
C ALA A 358 46.71 44.49 -2.75
N GLU A 359 45.41 44.20 -2.67
CA GLU A 359 44.88 43.21 -1.73
C GLU A 359 45.37 41.79 -2.05
N GLY A 360 45.43 41.41 -3.33
CA GLY A 360 45.95 40.12 -3.78
C GLY A 360 47.38 39.88 -3.26
N ARG A 361 48.29 40.83 -3.53
CA ARG A 361 49.69 40.77 -3.06
C ARG A 361 49.78 40.69 -1.53
N ARG A 362 48.98 41.47 -0.77
CA ARG A 362 48.95 41.38 0.71
C ARG A 362 48.44 40.02 1.22
N ARG A 363 47.46 39.40 0.54
CA ARG A 363 46.94 38.07 0.89
C ARG A 363 47.96 36.98 0.59
N GLU A 364 48.68 37.07 -0.52
CA GLU A 364 49.77 36.15 -0.88
C GLU A 364 50.96 36.27 0.09
N GLU A 365 51.39 37.48 0.43
CA GLU A 365 52.43 37.73 1.44
C GLU A 365 52.05 37.15 2.81
N MET A 366 50.80 37.34 3.27
CA MET A 366 50.33 36.70 4.52
C MET A 366 50.29 35.17 4.45
N GLN A 367 49.91 34.58 3.31
CA GLN A 367 49.96 33.13 3.15
C GLN A 367 51.40 32.59 3.10
N MET A 368 52.33 33.34 2.53
CA MET A 368 53.75 32.97 2.51
C MET A 368 54.42 33.15 3.88
N ARG A 369 54.02 34.15 4.67
CA ARG A 369 54.42 34.29 6.08
C ARG A 369 53.95 33.12 6.93
N LYS A 370 52.65 32.77 6.88
CA LYS A 370 52.12 31.63 7.64
C LYS A 370 52.83 30.31 7.29
N LYS A 371 53.09 30.05 6.00
CA LYS A 371 53.86 28.87 5.56
C LYS A 371 55.32 28.85 6.05
N LEU A 372 55.89 29.97 6.48
CA LEU A 372 57.20 30.05 7.13
C LEU A 372 57.07 29.88 8.65
N GLU A 373 56.10 30.53 9.28
CA GLU A 373 55.76 30.39 10.71
C GLU A 373 55.44 28.92 11.06
N ASP A 374 54.54 28.26 10.31
CA ASP A 374 54.20 26.83 10.45
C ASP A 374 55.43 25.91 10.32
N LYS A 375 56.41 26.29 9.48
CA LYS A 375 57.67 25.56 9.28
C LYS A 375 58.67 25.75 10.43
N GLU A 376 58.65 26.89 11.09
CA GLU A 376 59.48 27.16 12.27
C GLU A 376 58.89 26.52 13.52
N GLU A 377 57.57 26.56 13.70
CA GLU A 377 56.88 25.85 14.78
C GLU A 377 57.12 24.33 14.72
N MET A 378 57.04 23.71 13.53
CA MET A 378 57.38 22.28 13.35
C MET A 378 58.82 21.96 13.78
N LYS A 379 59.80 22.82 13.45
CA LYS A 379 61.21 22.62 13.84
C LYS A 379 61.40 22.76 15.35
N ASN A 380 60.76 23.77 15.95
CA ASN A 380 60.86 24.03 17.38
C ASN A 380 60.21 22.90 18.21
N ALA A 381 59.08 22.36 17.76
CA ALA A 381 58.44 21.19 18.37
C ALA A 381 59.35 19.94 18.36
N TYR A 382 60.06 19.68 17.25
CA TYR A 382 61.01 18.56 17.15
C TYR A 382 62.21 18.71 18.10
N VAL A 383 62.78 19.92 18.22
CA VAL A 383 63.88 20.21 19.15
C VAL A 383 63.44 20.00 20.61
N TYR A 384 62.25 20.48 20.97
CA TYR A 384 61.68 20.32 22.31
C TYR A 384 61.44 18.84 22.66
N GLN A 385 60.92 18.05 21.71
CA GLN A 385 60.73 16.60 21.89
C GLN A 385 62.06 15.86 22.13
N MET A 386 63.13 16.26 21.46
CA MET A 386 64.46 15.65 21.62
C MET A 386 65.05 15.96 23.00
N GLN A 387 64.95 17.21 23.48
CA GLN A 387 65.42 17.61 24.81
C GLN A 387 64.71 16.83 25.93
N GLN A 388 63.38 16.71 25.84
CA GLN A 388 62.56 15.90 26.77
C GLN A 388 62.94 14.41 26.80
N LYS A 389 63.49 13.87 25.70
CA LYS A 389 63.95 12.47 25.63
C LYS A 389 65.30 12.29 26.34
N ILE A 390 66.19 13.28 26.26
CA ILE A 390 67.52 13.25 26.89
C ILE A 390 67.40 13.35 28.42
N GLU A 391 66.63 14.30 28.95
CA GLU A 391 66.45 14.46 30.41
C GLU A 391 65.85 13.21 31.08
N LYS A 392 64.98 12.47 30.39
CA LYS A 392 64.41 11.22 30.91
C LYS A 392 65.45 10.10 31.01
N GLN A 393 66.40 10.02 30.08
CA GLN A 393 67.46 9.02 30.10
C GLN A 393 68.51 9.29 31.19
N GLU A 394 68.78 10.56 31.51
CA GLU A 394 69.73 10.90 32.59
C GLU A 394 69.16 10.62 33.99
N LYS A 395 67.85 10.81 34.19
CA LYS A 395 67.18 10.45 35.46
C LYS A 395 67.20 8.93 35.69
N PHE A 396 66.87 8.15 34.66
CA PHE A 396 66.85 6.67 34.73
C PHE A 396 68.21 6.07 35.13
N LYS A 397 69.32 6.58 34.58
CA LYS A 397 70.67 6.11 34.93
C LYS A 397 71.04 6.34 36.41
N ARG A 398 70.60 7.46 36.99
CA ARG A 398 70.85 7.77 38.42
C ARG A 398 70.07 6.84 39.36
N GLU A 399 68.94 6.32 38.92
CA GLU A 399 68.14 5.35 39.68
C GLU A 399 68.72 3.92 39.58
N GLU A 400 69.26 3.52 38.42
CA GLU A 400 69.91 2.21 38.25
C GLU A 400 71.17 2.04 39.11
N ASP A 401 71.99 3.08 39.26
CA ASP A 401 73.25 2.97 40.01
C ASP A 401 73.02 2.86 41.53
N ALA A 402 71.97 3.50 42.06
CA ALA A 402 71.54 3.32 43.45
C ALA A 402 71.08 1.88 43.76
N MET A 403 70.41 1.21 42.82
CA MET A 403 69.99 -0.20 43.01
C MET A 403 71.17 -1.19 43.07
N LYS A 404 72.27 -0.91 42.35
CA LYS A 404 73.45 -1.80 42.30
C LYS A 404 74.17 -1.85 43.64
N GLU A 405 74.22 -0.75 44.38
CA GLU A 405 74.88 -0.68 45.69
C GLU A 405 74.10 -1.38 46.82
N GLU A 406 72.77 -1.43 46.75
CA GLU A 406 71.97 -2.25 47.68
C GLU A 406 72.07 -3.75 47.39
N LEU A 407 72.26 -4.13 46.12
CA LEU A 407 72.35 -5.54 45.72
C LEU A 407 73.63 -6.20 46.24
N MET A 408 74.77 -5.49 46.18
CA MET A 408 76.07 -6.00 46.63
C MET A 408 76.14 -6.25 48.15
N LYS A 409 75.31 -5.55 48.95
CA LYS A 409 75.22 -5.76 50.41
C LYS A 409 74.48 -7.05 50.78
N LYS A 410 73.51 -7.47 49.96
CA LYS A 410 72.68 -8.68 50.21
C LYS A 410 73.47 -9.96 49.98
N PHE A 411 74.29 -10.02 48.91
CA PHE A 411 75.10 -11.21 48.61
C PHE A 411 76.10 -11.58 49.74
N ALA A 412 76.60 -10.61 50.50
CA ALA A 412 77.50 -10.86 51.62
C ALA A 412 76.81 -11.49 52.85
N GLU A 413 75.48 -11.40 52.96
CA GLU A 413 74.70 -11.99 54.04
C GLU A 413 74.24 -13.43 53.67
N ASP A 414 73.99 -13.69 52.39
CA ASP A 414 73.55 -14.99 51.87
C ASP A 414 74.63 -16.08 51.94
N ASP A 415 75.90 -15.77 51.62
CA ASP A 415 77.04 -16.72 51.68
C ASP A 415 77.20 -17.36 53.08
N ARG A 416 76.86 -16.62 54.13
CA ARG A 416 76.95 -17.08 55.53
C ARG A 416 75.78 -17.99 55.93
N ILE A 417 74.69 -17.95 55.17
CA ILE A 417 73.45 -18.71 55.38
C ILE A 417 73.45 -20.02 54.58
N GLU A 418 74.26 -20.13 53.52
CA GLU A 418 74.34 -21.31 52.66
C GLU A 418 74.83 -22.58 53.40
N GLN A 419 75.94 -22.49 54.15
CA GLN A 419 76.66 -23.66 54.69
C GLN A 419 75.83 -24.47 55.70
N MET A 420 75.01 -23.81 56.53
CA MET A 420 74.10 -24.49 57.47
C MET A 420 72.80 -24.95 56.81
N ASN A 421 72.46 -24.42 55.64
CA ASN A 421 71.30 -24.83 54.89
C ASN A 421 71.56 -26.06 54.01
N GLU A 422 72.79 -26.37 53.60
CA GLU A 422 73.06 -27.43 52.63
C GLU A 422 72.53 -28.82 53.04
N HIS A 423 72.64 -29.19 54.32
CA HIS A 423 72.11 -30.47 54.81
C HIS A 423 70.57 -30.50 54.85
N LYS A 424 69.94 -29.39 55.27
CA LYS A 424 68.46 -29.23 55.20
C LYS A 424 67.96 -29.10 53.77
N ARG A 425 68.77 -28.53 52.86
CA ARG A 425 68.52 -28.45 51.42
C ARG A 425 68.43 -29.85 50.84
N ARG A 426 69.35 -30.79 51.11
CA ARG A 426 69.26 -32.17 50.56
C ARG A 426 67.94 -32.87 50.91
N MET A 427 67.55 -32.89 52.19
CA MET A 427 66.28 -33.52 52.62
C MET A 427 65.03 -32.79 52.09
N LYS A 428 65.04 -31.45 52.04
CA LYS A 428 63.96 -30.68 51.42
C LYS A 428 63.91 -30.85 49.90
N VAL A 429 65.05 -30.97 49.23
CA VAL A 429 65.16 -31.18 47.77
C VAL A 429 64.57 -32.52 47.37
N GLU A 430 64.75 -33.60 48.13
CA GLU A 430 64.07 -34.87 47.82
C GLU A 430 62.55 -34.79 48.02
N ALA A 431 62.08 -34.13 49.09
CA ALA A 431 60.66 -33.91 49.32
C ALA A 431 60.04 -33.03 48.22
N HIS A 432 60.67 -31.88 47.93
CA HIS A 432 60.28 -30.97 46.85
C HIS A 432 60.46 -31.60 45.46
N LYS A 433 61.35 -32.57 45.26
CA LYS A 433 61.47 -33.32 44.00
C LYS A 433 60.27 -34.24 43.80
N ARG A 434 59.87 -35.01 44.82
CA ARG A 434 58.64 -35.84 44.75
C ARG A 434 57.39 -34.99 44.59
N GLU A 435 57.33 -33.84 45.27
CA GLU A 435 56.22 -32.89 45.17
C GLU A 435 56.21 -32.17 43.81
N ALA A 436 57.38 -31.81 43.26
CA ALA A 436 57.51 -31.26 41.92
C ALA A 436 57.18 -32.29 40.83
N GLU A 437 57.60 -33.55 40.98
CA GLU A 437 57.19 -34.65 40.08
C GLU A 437 55.66 -34.85 40.12
N ARG A 438 55.05 -34.81 41.30
CA ARG A 438 53.57 -34.82 41.45
C ARG A 438 52.91 -33.59 40.84
N LEU A 439 53.47 -32.39 41.01
CA LEU A 439 52.96 -31.15 40.41
C LEU A 439 53.16 -31.13 38.88
N VAL A 440 54.20 -31.75 38.35
CA VAL A 440 54.44 -31.94 36.92
C VAL A 440 53.46 -32.97 36.34
N GLN A 441 53.18 -34.06 37.05
CA GLN A 441 52.14 -35.03 36.68
C GLN A 441 50.75 -34.35 36.69
N LEU A 442 50.37 -33.67 37.76
CA LEU A 442 49.11 -32.92 37.84
C LEU A 442 49.02 -31.79 36.78
N ARG A 443 50.11 -31.09 36.48
CA ARG A 443 50.15 -30.09 35.40
C ARG A 443 50.00 -30.74 34.02
N ARG A 444 50.58 -31.92 33.82
CA ARG A 444 50.42 -32.70 32.58
C ARG A 444 49.00 -33.23 32.42
N GLU A 445 48.43 -33.83 33.46
CA GLU A 445 47.03 -34.26 33.51
C GLU A 445 46.08 -33.09 33.25
N LYS A 446 46.29 -31.94 33.89
CA LYS A 446 45.50 -30.72 33.66
C LYS A 446 45.64 -30.19 32.23
N PHE A 447 46.85 -30.19 31.67
CA PHE A 447 47.10 -29.77 30.29
C PHE A 447 46.50 -30.74 29.25
N ASP A 448 46.58 -32.03 29.49
CA ASP A 448 45.96 -33.06 28.64
C ASP A 448 44.43 -33.00 28.75
N GLN A 449 43.86 -32.71 29.92
CA GLN A 449 42.43 -32.42 30.12
C GLN A 449 41.99 -31.11 29.45
N GLU A 450 42.75 -30.02 29.58
CA GLU A 450 42.47 -28.74 28.92
C GLU A 450 42.50 -28.89 27.39
N ARG A 451 43.48 -29.63 26.85
CA ARG A 451 43.58 -29.94 25.42
C ARG A 451 42.48 -30.88 24.93
N GLN A 452 42.04 -31.85 25.74
CA GLN A 452 40.86 -32.67 25.42
C GLN A 452 39.61 -31.80 25.39
N ALA A 453 39.37 -30.97 26.41
CA ALA A 453 38.25 -30.05 26.46
C ALA A 453 38.25 -29.03 25.32
N GLU A 454 39.42 -28.55 24.88
CA GLU A 454 39.57 -27.68 23.70
C GLU A 454 39.18 -28.41 22.40
N ARG A 455 39.61 -29.67 22.24
CA ARG A 455 39.22 -30.50 21.09
C ARG A 455 37.73 -30.83 21.08
N ASP A 456 37.17 -31.18 22.24
CA ASP A 456 35.75 -31.47 22.40
C ASP A 456 34.88 -30.22 22.19
N GLN A 457 35.40 -29.03 22.53
CA GLN A 457 34.77 -27.75 22.19
C GLN A 457 34.83 -27.45 20.69
N LEU A 458 35.97 -27.69 20.04
CA LEU A 458 36.12 -27.51 18.59
C LEU A 458 35.20 -28.45 17.81
N THR A 459 35.19 -29.75 18.11
CA THR A 459 34.29 -30.71 17.45
C THR A 459 32.82 -30.39 17.71
N ALA A 460 32.44 -29.99 18.93
CA ALA A 460 31.08 -29.54 19.23
C ALA A 460 30.70 -28.22 18.53
N GLN A 461 31.66 -27.35 18.19
CA GLN A 461 31.44 -26.16 17.37
C GLN A 461 31.28 -26.56 15.89
N GLU A 462 32.15 -27.40 15.34
CA GLU A 462 32.05 -27.93 13.97
C GLU A 462 30.72 -28.66 13.73
N GLU A 463 30.27 -29.50 14.68
CA GLU A 463 28.97 -30.17 14.61
C GLU A 463 27.79 -29.18 14.66
N GLN A 464 27.89 -28.12 15.48
CA GLN A 464 26.86 -27.08 15.53
C GLN A 464 26.83 -26.22 14.26
N GLU A 465 27.99 -25.91 13.68
CA GLU A 465 28.08 -25.17 12.41
C GLU A 465 27.58 -26.02 11.24
N GLY A 466 27.96 -27.30 11.16
CA GLY A 466 27.42 -28.24 10.18
C GLY A 466 25.90 -28.39 10.28
N ALA A 467 25.35 -28.52 11.51
CA ALA A 467 23.90 -28.55 11.72
C ALA A 467 23.20 -27.25 11.30
N ARG A 468 23.83 -26.08 11.52
CA ARG A 468 23.33 -24.79 11.03
C ARG A 468 23.36 -24.70 9.50
N GLN A 469 24.46 -25.12 8.87
CA GLN A 469 24.62 -25.14 7.41
C GLN A 469 23.55 -26.00 6.74
N VAL A 470 23.25 -27.18 7.28
CA VAL A 470 22.17 -28.05 6.77
C VAL A 470 20.79 -27.36 6.83
N ILE A 471 20.50 -26.62 7.91
CA ILE A 471 19.25 -25.83 8.01
C ILE A 471 19.24 -24.67 7.01
N ILE A 472 20.39 -24.00 6.83
CA ILE A 472 20.55 -22.90 5.86
C ILE A 472 20.33 -23.41 4.43
N GLU A 473 20.96 -24.51 4.02
CA GLU A 473 20.75 -25.11 2.69
C GLU A 473 19.30 -25.54 2.45
N GLN A 474 18.62 -26.12 3.45
CA GLN A 474 17.23 -26.54 3.32
C GLN A 474 16.30 -25.34 3.06
N GLU A 475 16.42 -24.29 3.86
CA GLU A 475 15.61 -23.07 3.70
C GLU A 475 16.00 -22.27 2.45
N ARG A 476 17.28 -22.31 2.05
CA ARG A 476 17.75 -21.76 0.78
C ARG A 476 17.08 -22.44 -0.42
N ARG A 477 17.10 -23.78 -0.48
CA ARG A 477 16.43 -24.56 -1.54
C ARG A 477 14.92 -24.32 -1.54
N ARG A 478 14.31 -24.18 -0.36
CA ARG A 478 12.89 -23.84 -0.20
C ARG A 478 12.55 -22.47 -0.77
N LEU A 479 13.29 -21.42 -0.41
CA LEU A 479 13.10 -20.06 -0.93
C LEU A 479 13.24 -20.01 -2.46
N LEU A 480 14.19 -20.76 -3.01
CA LEU A 480 14.33 -20.92 -4.46
C LEU A 480 13.10 -21.60 -5.07
N GLN A 481 12.64 -22.75 -4.54
CA GLN A 481 11.43 -23.45 -5.03
C GLN A 481 10.16 -22.59 -4.98
N GLU A 482 9.95 -21.84 -3.90
CA GLU A 482 8.81 -20.94 -3.73
C GLU A 482 8.81 -19.79 -4.75
N HIS A 483 9.97 -19.42 -5.31
CA HIS A 483 10.12 -18.30 -6.24
C HIS A 483 10.52 -18.69 -7.68
N ALA A 484 10.86 -19.95 -7.93
CA ALA A 484 11.23 -20.50 -9.24
C ALA A 484 10.23 -20.15 -10.34
N LYS A 485 8.94 -20.44 -10.09
CA LYS A 485 7.87 -20.25 -11.08
C LYS A 485 7.61 -18.78 -11.44
N ASP A 486 7.81 -17.88 -10.49
CA ASP A 486 7.38 -16.50 -10.60
C ASP A 486 8.48 -15.55 -11.09
N LEU A 487 9.75 -15.87 -10.82
CA LEU A 487 10.87 -14.94 -10.95
C LEU A 487 11.99 -15.43 -11.86
N ALA A 488 11.84 -16.59 -12.52
CA ALA A 488 12.84 -17.20 -13.42
C ALA A 488 13.53 -16.18 -14.36
N ASP A 489 12.75 -15.32 -15.02
CA ASP A 489 13.24 -14.36 -16.01
C ASP A 489 13.79 -13.05 -15.40
N PHE A 490 13.59 -12.82 -14.10
CA PHE A 490 13.86 -11.54 -13.43
C PHE A 490 14.96 -11.59 -12.35
N LEU A 491 15.59 -12.75 -12.18
CA LEU A 491 16.64 -13.00 -11.18
C LEU A 491 17.93 -12.21 -11.48
N PRO A 492 18.50 -11.47 -10.49
CA PRO A 492 19.78 -10.80 -10.68
C PRO A 492 20.95 -11.82 -10.75
N LYS A 493 22.06 -11.38 -11.34
CA LYS A 493 23.29 -12.18 -11.46
C LYS A 493 23.80 -12.60 -10.07
N GLY A 494 24.27 -13.83 -9.94
CA GLY A 494 24.79 -14.39 -8.68
C GLY A 494 23.71 -14.81 -7.67
N THR A 495 22.44 -14.95 -8.07
CA THR A 495 21.39 -15.49 -7.17
C THR A 495 21.48 -17.01 -6.98
N LEU A 496 22.16 -17.71 -7.91
CA LEU A 496 22.40 -19.15 -7.88
C LEU A 496 23.90 -19.39 -7.77
N GLU A 497 24.32 -20.30 -6.89
CA GLU A 497 25.75 -20.57 -6.64
C GLU A 497 26.12 -21.98 -7.08
N SER A 498 25.21 -22.94 -6.92
CA SER A 498 25.39 -24.34 -7.34
C SER A 498 24.62 -24.67 -8.61
N LYS A 499 25.15 -25.62 -9.40
CA LYS A 499 24.43 -26.20 -10.54
C LYS A 499 23.08 -26.82 -10.12
N ALA A 500 23.04 -27.43 -8.93
CA ALA A 500 21.81 -27.96 -8.36
C ALA A 500 20.74 -26.87 -8.11
N ASP A 501 21.13 -25.62 -7.83
CA ASP A 501 20.18 -24.50 -7.71
C ASP A 501 19.62 -24.11 -9.09
N TYR A 502 20.47 -24.11 -10.11
CA TYR A 502 20.05 -23.87 -11.49
C TYR A 502 19.09 -24.94 -11.98
N ASP A 503 19.40 -26.21 -11.69
CA ASP A 503 18.53 -27.33 -12.02
C ASP A 503 17.18 -27.22 -11.31
N LEU A 504 17.17 -26.84 -10.03
CA LEU A 504 15.96 -26.66 -9.23
C LEU A 504 15.04 -25.52 -9.72
N MET A 505 15.62 -24.50 -10.38
CA MET A 505 14.90 -23.31 -10.86
C MET A 505 14.45 -23.44 -12.32
N PHE A 506 15.30 -24.03 -13.18
CA PHE A 506 15.14 -23.97 -14.64
C PHE A 506 14.95 -25.32 -15.32
N GLN A 507 15.19 -26.47 -14.67
CA GLN A 507 14.71 -27.71 -15.26
C GLN A 507 13.18 -27.67 -15.29
N PRO A 508 12.54 -27.89 -16.45
CA PRO A 508 11.14 -28.28 -16.42
C PRO A 508 11.08 -29.53 -15.55
N LYS A 509 10.04 -29.67 -14.72
CA LYS A 509 9.69 -31.00 -14.20
C LYS A 509 9.50 -31.89 -15.42
N SER A 510 10.48 -32.74 -15.71
CA SER A 510 10.27 -33.86 -16.60
C SER A 510 9.03 -34.56 -16.06
N ALA A 511 8.06 -34.83 -16.95
CA ALA A 511 6.82 -35.45 -16.56
C ALA A 511 7.14 -36.87 -16.06
N CYS A 512 7.36 -36.98 -14.75
CA CYS A 512 7.45 -38.24 -14.06
C CYS A 512 6.03 -38.79 -14.04
N ALA A 513 5.80 -39.77 -14.92
CA ALA A 513 4.53 -40.44 -15.15
C ALA A 513 4.11 -41.29 -13.94
#